data_AF-A0A7W8G7Y8-F1
#
_entry.id   AF-A0A7W8G7Y8-F1
#
_cell.length_a   1.000
_cell.length_b   1.000
_cell.length_c   1.000
_cell.angle_alpha   90.00
_cell.angle_beta   90.00
_cell.angle_gamma   90.00
#
_symmetry.space_group_name_H-M   'P 1'
#
loop_
_entity.id
_entity.type
_entity.pdbx_description
1 polymer ?
#
loop_
_entity_poly.entity_id
_entity_poly.type
_entity_poly.pdbx_seq_one_letter_code
_entity_poly.pdbx_strand_id
1 'polypeptide(L)'
;MNEMFVLQGATNTGKKKTLKALREMLKNLYPDYQEEELYTDTVYILSGKNTPKIGLLIDDKYEKFIKSHLETFRDKGCEIVFCACLTDGDTLDAVNTMKNDYSIHFIGRGQGGGFPDDCIVQAHELRKFARL
;
A
#
# COMPACT_ATOMS: atom_id res chain seq x y z
N MET A 1 4.98 9.36 -13.02
CA MET A 1 3.54 9.23 -12.74
C MET A 1 3.45 8.38 -11.50
N ASN A 2 2.72 8.82 -10.48
CA ASN A 2 2.70 8.13 -9.21
C ASN A 2 1.67 7.00 -9.24
N GLU A 3 1.95 5.89 -8.56
CA GLU A 3 1.12 4.68 -8.59
C GLU A 3 0.60 4.33 -7.21
N MET A 4 -0.66 3.89 -7.13
CA MET A 4 -1.28 3.43 -5.90
C MET A 4 -1.86 2.04 -6.09
N PHE A 5 -1.35 1.07 -5.35
CA PHE A 5 -1.79 -0.33 -5.35
C PHE A 5 -2.65 -0.59 -4.12
N VAL A 6 -3.93 -0.87 -4.36
CA VAL A 6 -4.95 -0.96 -3.31
C VAL A 6 -5.36 -2.41 -3.13
N LEU A 7 -4.92 -3.02 -2.03
CA LEU A 7 -5.33 -4.38 -1.66
C LEU A 7 -6.76 -4.32 -1.12
N GLN A 8 -7.73 -4.67 -1.96
CA GLN A 8 -9.14 -4.61 -1.64
C GLN A 8 -9.66 -5.99 -1.22
N GLY A 9 -10.39 -6.04 -0.12
CA GLY A 9 -11.06 -7.26 0.33
C GLY A 9 -11.78 -7.09 1.66
N ALA A 10 -12.57 -8.09 2.04
CA ALA A 10 -13.26 -8.10 3.33
C ALA A 10 -12.28 -8.06 4.52
N THR A 11 -12.80 -7.79 5.71
CA THR A 11 -12.05 -7.88 6.97
C THR A 11 -11.43 -9.28 7.14
N ASN A 12 -10.24 -9.35 7.74
CA ASN A 12 -9.50 -10.61 8.01
C ASN A 12 -9.08 -11.43 6.77
N THR A 13 -9.03 -10.83 5.59
CA THR A 13 -8.58 -11.49 4.34
C THR A 13 -7.05 -11.52 4.14
N GLY A 14 -6.28 -11.11 5.14
CA GLY A 14 -4.81 -11.18 5.10
C GLY A 14 -4.11 -9.92 4.58
N LYS A 15 -4.83 -8.87 4.13
CA LYS A 15 -4.28 -7.59 3.64
C LYS A 15 -3.14 -7.03 4.50
N LYS A 16 -3.38 -6.92 5.81
CA LYS A 16 -2.40 -6.46 6.81
C LYS A 16 -1.14 -7.33 6.84
N LYS A 17 -1.29 -8.66 6.78
CA LYS A 17 -0.16 -9.60 6.75
C LYS A 17 0.63 -9.46 5.44
N THR A 18 -0.06 -9.32 4.30
CA THR A 18 0.56 -9.09 2.99
C THR A 18 1.39 -7.80 2.96
N LEU A 19 0.84 -6.68 3.45
CA LEU A 19 1.56 -5.40 3.47
C LEU A 19 2.74 -5.40 4.45
N LYS A 20 2.62 -6.09 5.59
CA LYS A 20 3.76 -6.32 6.49
C LYS A 20 4.86 -7.14 5.81
N ALA A 21 4.50 -8.21 5.08
CA ALA A 21 5.46 -9.01 4.34
C ALA A 21 6.14 -8.18 3.23
N LEU A 22 5.38 -7.37 2.49
CA LEU A 22 5.92 -6.46 1.47
C LEU A 22 6.91 -5.46 2.07
N ARG A 23 6.57 -4.84 3.21
CA ARG A 23 7.47 -3.93 3.94
C ARG A 23 8.81 -4.60 4.25
N GLU A 24 8.78 -5.78 4.87
CA GLU A 24 9.99 -6.52 5.22
C GLU A 24 10.80 -6.93 3.98
N MET A 25 10.13 -7.34 2.90
CA MET A 25 10.78 -7.66 1.63
C MET A 25 11.47 -6.43 1.01
N LEU A 26 10.82 -5.27 1.01
CA LEU A 26 11.40 -4.04 0.46
C LEU A 26 12.63 -3.61 1.26
N LYS A 27 12.60 -3.71 2.59
CA LYS A 27 13.76 -3.41 3.45
C LYS A 27 14.93 -4.35 3.19
N ASN A 28 14.67 -5.63 2.94
CA ASN A 28 15.72 -6.60 2.63
C ASN A 28 16.30 -6.40 1.23
N LEU A 29 15.47 -5.98 0.27
CA LEU A 29 15.89 -5.76 -1.11
C LEU A 29 16.69 -4.47 -1.28
N TYR A 30 16.31 -3.44 -0.54
CA TYR A 30 16.94 -2.11 -0.57
C TYR A 30 17.52 -1.78 0.81
N PRO A 31 18.74 -2.22 1.11
CA PRO A 31 19.35 -2.05 2.43
C PRO A 31 19.61 -0.57 2.79
N ASP A 32 19.56 0.34 1.81
CA ASP A 32 19.68 1.79 2.02
C ASP A 32 18.34 2.47 2.37
N TYR A 33 17.21 1.75 2.33
CA TYR A 33 15.92 2.31 2.71
C TYR A 33 15.91 2.73 4.18
N GLN A 34 15.65 4.02 4.38
CA GLN A 34 15.24 4.56 5.65
C GLN A 34 13.73 4.41 5.79
N GLU A 35 13.30 4.01 6.98
CA GLU A 35 11.91 3.82 7.32
C GLU A 35 11.47 4.91 8.30
N GLU A 36 10.47 5.69 7.89
CA GLU A 36 9.75 6.64 8.75
C GLU A 36 8.42 6.00 9.15
N GLU A 37 8.28 5.59 10.41
CA GLU A 37 7.01 5.16 10.99
C GLU A 37 6.23 6.39 11.47
N LEU A 38 5.13 6.71 10.80
CA LEU A 38 4.29 7.86 11.13
C LEU A 38 3.23 7.51 12.17
N TYR A 39 2.69 6.30 12.07
CA TYR A 39 1.69 5.77 12.98
C TYR A 39 1.99 4.30 13.25
N THR A 40 2.11 3.95 14.52
CA THR A 40 2.53 2.63 14.98
C THR A 40 1.71 1.53 14.30
N ASP A 41 2.41 0.56 13.69
CA ASP A 41 1.83 -0.60 13.01
C ASP A 41 0.89 -0.31 11.82
N THR A 42 0.80 0.96 11.38
CA THR A 42 -0.27 1.44 10.49
C THR A 42 0.26 2.17 9.27
N VAL A 43 1.16 3.15 9.44
CA VAL A 43 1.59 4.04 8.36
C VAL A 43 3.11 4.14 8.33
N TYR A 44 3.69 3.79 7.18
CA TYR A 44 5.13 3.82 6.95
C TYR A 44 5.46 4.56 5.67
N ILE A 45 6.62 5.22 5.66
CA ILE A 45 7.24 5.75 4.46
C ILE A 45 8.64 5.13 4.36
N LEU A 46 8.94 4.51 3.22
CA LEU A 46 10.26 4.00 2.89
C LEU A 46 10.90 4.92 1.84
N SER A 47 12.15 5.29 2.06
CA SER A 47 12.92 6.11 1.11
C SER A 47 14.39 5.77 1.16
N GLY A 48 15.03 5.63 0.00
CA GLY A 48 16.47 5.44 -0.13
C GLY A 48 17.08 6.38 -1.17
N LYS A 49 18.34 6.14 -1.51
CA LYS A 49 19.06 6.93 -2.52
C LYS A 49 18.85 6.29 -3.88
N ASN A 50 18.36 7.06 -4.85
CA ASN A 50 18.03 6.60 -6.22
C ASN A 50 16.94 5.51 -6.26
N THR A 51 16.03 5.53 -5.30
CA THR A 51 14.94 4.57 -5.19
C THR A 51 13.62 5.31 -4.99
N PRO A 52 12.50 4.76 -5.48
CA PRO A 52 11.24 5.44 -5.39
C PRO A 52 10.82 5.58 -3.93
N LYS A 53 10.21 6.71 -3.58
CA LYS A 53 9.65 6.89 -2.24
C LYS A 53 8.33 6.13 -2.11
N ILE A 54 8.23 5.23 -1.13
CA ILE A 54 7.10 4.30 -0.99
C ILE A 54 6.30 4.60 0.27
N GLY A 55 5.00 4.84 0.13
CA GLY A 55 4.04 4.88 1.24
C GLY A 55 3.37 3.53 1.46
N LEU A 56 3.23 3.12 2.73
CA LEU A 56 2.57 1.88 3.12
C LEU A 56 1.49 2.19 4.18
N LEU A 57 0.23 2.00 3.82
CA LEU A 57 -0.91 2.05 4.74
C LEU A 57 -1.39 0.62 5.02
N ILE A 58 -0.92 0.06 6.14
CA ILE A 58 -1.05 -1.36 6.51
C ILE A 58 -2.42 -1.70 7.10
N ASP A 59 -3.04 -0.76 7.81
CA ASP A 59 -4.28 -0.96 8.53
C ASP A 59 -5.24 0.22 8.31
N ASP A 60 -6.52 -0.09 8.17
CA ASP A 60 -7.63 0.82 7.91
C ASP A 60 -8.53 1.02 9.14
N LYS A 61 -8.18 0.43 10.29
CA LYS A 61 -8.91 0.54 11.58
C LYS A 61 -9.30 1.95 12.01
N TYR A 62 -8.65 2.96 11.45
CA TYR A 62 -8.94 4.37 11.71
C TYR A 62 -9.46 5.05 10.44
N GLU A 63 -10.60 4.58 9.94
CA GLU A 63 -11.27 5.05 8.71
C GLU A 63 -11.32 6.59 8.60
N LYS A 64 -11.57 7.27 9.73
CA LYS A 64 -11.62 8.74 9.84
C LYS A 64 -10.31 9.45 9.43
N PHE A 65 -9.17 8.77 9.45
CA PHE A 65 -7.85 9.36 9.19
C PHE A 65 -7.22 8.87 7.89
N ILE A 66 -7.85 7.93 7.17
CA ILE A 66 -7.29 7.36 5.94
C ILE A 66 -7.00 8.43 4.91
N LYS A 67 -7.96 9.35 4.69
CA LYS A 67 -7.75 10.46 3.77
C LYS A 67 -6.51 11.29 4.13
N SER A 68 -6.36 11.65 5.40
CA SER A 68 -5.21 12.41 5.91
C SER A 68 -3.89 11.64 5.72
N HIS A 69 -3.89 10.32 5.92
CA HIS A 69 -2.71 9.49 5.66
C HIS A 69 -2.34 9.46 4.17
N LEU A 70 -3.33 9.33 3.27
CA LEU A 70 -3.10 9.37 1.83
C LEU A 70 -2.60 10.75 1.36
N GLU A 71 -3.16 11.83 1.89
CA GLU A 71 -2.67 13.19 1.66
C GLU A 71 -1.23 13.36 2.16
N THR A 72 -0.90 12.77 3.31
CA THR A 72 0.49 12.79 3.84
C THR A 72 1.46 12.12 2.87
N PHE A 73 1.10 11.00 2.24
CA PHE A 73 1.95 10.36 1.24
C PHE A 73 2.18 11.25 0.01
N ARG A 74 1.13 11.90 -0.50
CA ARG A 74 1.23 12.87 -1.59
C ARG A 74 2.16 14.02 -1.21
N ASP A 75 1.94 14.63 -0.06
CA ASP A 75 2.67 15.81 0.40
C ASP A 75 4.14 15.49 0.70
N LYS A 76 4.43 14.26 1.14
CA LYS A 76 5.79 13.73 1.31
C LYS A 76 6.43 13.29 -0.01
N GLY A 77 5.73 13.33 -1.14
CA GLY A 77 6.24 12.96 -2.46
C GLY A 77 6.44 11.46 -2.64
N CYS A 78 5.60 10.63 -2.04
CA CYS A 78 5.63 9.19 -2.30
C CYS A 78 5.21 8.91 -3.75
N GLU A 79 6.07 8.25 -4.51
CA GLU A 79 5.84 7.88 -5.91
C GLU A 79 4.99 6.61 -6.01
N ILE A 80 5.14 5.69 -5.04
CA ILE A 80 4.38 4.45 -4.98
C ILE A 80 3.67 4.38 -3.63
N VAL A 81 2.39 4.05 -3.62
CA VAL A 81 1.62 3.83 -2.39
C VAL A 81 0.99 2.44 -2.41
N PHE A 82 1.16 1.69 -1.33
CA PHE A 82 0.43 0.44 -1.09
C PHE A 82 -0.55 0.64 0.06
N CYS A 83 -1.82 0.32 -0.15
CA CYS A 83 -2.88 0.59 0.82
C CYS A 83 -3.80 -0.63 0.99
N ALA A 84 -4.14 -0.97 2.24
CA ALA A 84 -5.24 -1.88 2.53
C ALA A 84 -6.57 -1.14 2.48
N CYS A 85 -7.54 -1.69 1.76
CA CYS A 85 -8.87 -1.10 1.61
C CYS A 85 -9.97 -2.16 1.82
N LEU A 86 -11.09 -1.76 2.42
CA LEU A 86 -12.31 -2.56 2.41
C LEU A 86 -12.98 -2.50 1.02
N THR A 87 -13.89 -3.42 0.78
CA THR A 87 -14.65 -3.49 -0.49
C THR A 87 -15.58 -2.29 -0.70
N ASP A 88 -15.90 -1.59 0.38
CA ASP A 88 -16.90 -0.54 0.50
C ASP A 88 -16.56 0.37 1.69
N GLY A 89 -17.21 1.54 1.76
CA GLY A 89 -17.08 2.49 2.87
C GLY A 89 -16.03 3.59 2.67
N ASP A 90 -15.76 4.31 3.76
CA ASP A 90 -14.96 5.55 3.80
C ASP A 90 -13.55 5.37 3.22
N THR A 91 -12.96 4.18 3.35
CA THR A 91 -11.63 3.85 2.81
C THR A 91 -11.60 3.89 1.28
N LEU A 92 -12.64 3.36 0.63
CA LEU A 92 -12.74 3.36 -0.83
C LEU A 92 -12.97 4.78 -1.36
N ASP A 93 -13.80 5.56 -0.67
CA ASP A 93 -14.04 6.96 -1.00
C ASP A 93 -12.76 7.79 -0.87
N ALA A 94 -12.01 7.62 0.23
CA ALA A 94 -10.72 8.27 0.43
C ALA A 94 -9.72 7.93 -0.69
N VAL A 95 -9.59 6.65 -1.05
CA VAL A 95 -8.76 6.22 -2.18
C VAL A 95 -9.21 6.88 -3.48
N ASN A 96 -10.52 6.93 -3.74
CA ASN A 96 -11.06 7.55 -4.95
C ASN A 96 -10.73 9.05 -5.05
N THR A 97 -10.57 9.77 -3.93
CA THR A 97 -10.14 11.18 -3.96
C THR A 97 -8.72 11.36 -4.51
N MET A 98 -7.88 10.32 -4.47
CA MET A 98 -6.49 10.36 -4.92
C MET A 98 -6.32 10.10 -6.43
N LYS A 99 -7.40 9.87 -7.19
CA LYS A 99 -7.35 9.55 -8.63
C LYS A 99 -6.71 10.63 -9.50
N ASN A 100 -6.70 11.88 -9.03
CA ASN A 100 -6.04 12.98 -9.72
C ASN A 100 -4.52 13.00 -9.49
N ASP A 101 -4.05 12.42 -8.40
CA ASP A 101 -2.65 12.42 -7.98
C ASP A 101 -1.93 11.10 -8.30
N TYR A 102 -2.67 9.98 -8.33
CA TYR A 102 -2.14 8.63 -8.51
C TYR A 102 -2.92 7.82 -9.55
N SER A 103 -2.20 6.98 -10.30
CA SER A 103 -2.78 5.85 -11.03
C SER A 103 -3.20 4.77 -10.04
N ILE A 104 -4.49 4.52 -9.89
CA ILE A 104 -5.01 3.59 -8.86
C ILE A 104 -5.25 2.20 -9.46
N HIS A 105 -4.62 1.20 -8.85
CA HIS A 105 -4.71 -0.21 -9.21
C HIS A 105 -5.35 -1.00 -8.06
N PHE A 106 -6.63 -1.36 -8.22
CA PHE A 106 -7.30 -2.22 -7.25
C PHE A 106 -6.89 -3.68 -7.45
N ILE A 107 -6.44 -4.29 -6.37
CA ILE A 107 -5.95 -5.66 -6.29
C ILE A 107 -6.83 -6.40 -5.30
N GLY A 108 -7.76 -7.21 -5.81
CA GLY A 108 -8.72 -7.95 -4.98
C GLY A 108 -8.97 -9.36 -5.47
N ARG A 109 -9.49 -10.20 -4.58
CA ARG A 109 -10.04 -11.52 -4.95
C ARG A 109 -11.37 -11.30 -5.66
N GLY A 110 -11.39 -11.37 -7.00
CA GLY A 110 -12.66 -11.30 -7.75
C GLY A 110 -12.57 -10.96 -9.23
N GLN A 111 -11.45 -10.45 -9.74
CA GLN A 111 -11.25 -10.35 -11.19
C GLN A 111 -10.42 -11.55 -11.63
N GLY A 112 -11.01 -12.44 -12.44
CA GLY A 112 -10.49 -13.76 -12.77
C GLY A 112 -9.00 -13.77 -13.13
N GLY A 113 -8.18 -14.34 -12.23
CA GLY A 113 -6.73 -14.45 -12.42
C GLY A 113 -5.95 -14.45 -11.12
N GLY A 114 -5.95 -15.57 -10.39
CA GLY A 114 -4.77 -16.06 -9.67
C GLY A 114 -4.05 -15.15 -8.67
N PHE A 115 -4.74 -14.37 -7.82
CA PHE A 115 -4.07 -13.81 -6.63
C PHE A 115 -3.94 -14.89 -5.55
N PRO A 116 -2.71 -15.32 -5.19
CA PRO A 116 -2.49 -16.49 -4.36
C PRO A 116 -2.98 -16.28 -2.92
N ASP A 117 -3.41 -17.36 -2.25
CA ASP A 117 -3.86 -17.29 -0.84
C ASP A 117 -2.73 -16.92 0.13
N ASP A 118 -1.48 -17.12 -0.28
CA ASP A 118 -0.30 -16.87 0.53
C ASP A 118 0.15 -15.39 0.49
N CYS A 119 0.30 -14.79 1.66
CA CYS A 119 0.65 -13.38 1.82
C CYS A 119 2.04 -13.03 1.26
N ILE A 120 2.99 -13.97 1.27
CA ILE A 120 4.34 -13.77 0.76
C ILE A 120 4.30 -13.76 -0.78
N VAL A 121 3.55 -14.68 -1.38
CA VAL A 121 3.39 -14.69 -2.84
C VAL A 121 2.67 -13.44 -3.33
N GLN A 122 1.65 -12.96 -2.60
CA GLN A 122 1.00 -11.69 -2.92
C GLN A 122 1.96 -10.49 -2.82
N ALA A 123 2.82 -10.45 -1.80
CA ALA A 123 3.83 -9.41 -1.67
C ALA A 123 4.84 -9.44 -2.83
N HIS A 124 5.23 -10.62 -3.30
CA HIS A 124 6.05 -10.77 -4.50
C HIS A 124 5.36 -10.27 -5.78
N GLU A 125 4.06 -10.56 -5.96
CA GLU A 125 3.32 -10.07 -7.12
C GLU A 125 3.13 -8.54 -7.06
N LEU A 126 2.79 -7.98 -5.90
CA LEU A 126 2.69 -6.53 -5.69
C LEU A 126 3.99 -5.81 -6.05
N ARG A 127 5.12 -6.38 -5.62
CA ARG A 127 6.45 -5.88 -5.97
C ARG A 127 6.65 -5.88 -7.49
N LYS A 128 6.33 -6.98 -8.18
CA LYS A 128 6.45 -7.07 -9.64
C LYS A 128 5.55 -6.05 -10.36
N PHE A 129 4.30 -5.88 -9.91
CA PHE A 129 3.38 -4.89 -10.46
C PHE A 129 3.94 -3.48 -10.34
N ALA A 130 4.53 -3.16 -9.19
CA ALA A 130 5.17 -1.88 -8.93
C ALA A 130 6.58 -1.73 -9.55
N ARG A 131 7.08 -2.77 -10.26
CA ARG A 131 8.41 -2.81 -10.90
C ARG A 131 9.57 -2.53 -9.94
N LEU A 132 9.42 -3.00 -8.70
CA LEU A 132 10.43 -2.98 -7.64
C LEU A 132 11.22 -4.31 -7.62
#